data_AF-A0A1S8WNS9-F1
#
_entry.id   AF-A0A1S8WNS9-F1
#
_cell.length_a   1.000
_cell.length_b   1.000
_cell.length_c   1.000
_cell.angle_alpha   90.00
_cell.angle_beta   90.00
_cell.angle_gamma   90.00
#
_symmetry.space_group_name_H-M   'P 1'
#
loop_
_entity.id
_entity.type
_entity.pdbx_description
1 polymer ?
#
loop_
_entity_poly.entity_id
_entity_poly.type
_entity_poly.pdbx_seq_one_letter_code
_entity_poly.pdbx_strand_id
1 'polypeptide(L)'
;MAKLISPSLRKLSNFQWSSVHFFYCDERLVPVTDPESTHGLYEKELFSHIDIPRENIHSVDTSLSAPEAAVDYQKAMLNHFGVQHGFPCFDLLLLGIGPDGHTCSLFPNHTLLRV
;
A
#
# COMPACT_ATOMS: atom_id res chain seq x y z
N MET A 1 -7.40 7.50 -3.64
CA MET A 1 -6.12 8.09 -3.17
C MET A 1 -5.15 8.35 -4.34
N ALA A 2 -4.70 7.32 -5.08
CA ALA A 2 -3.71 7.45 -6.16
C ALA A 2 -3.97 8.65 -7.11
N LYS A 3 -5.13 8.70 -7.78
CA LYS A 3 -5.49 9.79 -8.70
C LYS A 3 -5.43 11.20 -8.09
N LEU A 4 -5.63 11.31 -6.77
CA LEU A 4 -5.66 12.60 -6.07
C LEU A 4 -4.24 13.10 -5.77
N ILE A 5 -3.37 12.23 -5.26
CA ILE A 5 -2.05 12.62 -4.77
C ILE A 5 -0.98 12.59 -5.87
N SER A 6 -1.10 11.67 -6.82
CA SER A 6 -0.04 11.45 -7.79
C SER A 6 0.27 12.66 -8.67
N PRO A 7 -0.69 13.48 -9.15
CA PRO A 7 -0.37 14.67 -9.92
C PRO A 7 0.55 15.66 -9.19
N SER A 8 0.48 15.72 -7.86
CA SER A 8 1.36 16.57 -7.05
C SER A 8 2.71 15.90 -6.83
N LEU A 9 2.73 14.59 -6.55
CA LEU A 9 3.97 13.84 -6.36
C LEU A 9 4.84 13.82 -7.62
N ARG A 10 4.23 13.69 -8.81
CA ARG A 10 4.93 13.77 -10.11
C ARG A 10 5.63 15.11 -10.36
N LYS A 11 5.24 16.18 -9.65
CA LYS A 11 5.83 17.52 -9.81
C LYS A 11 7.05 17.76 -8.91
N LEU A 12 7.39 16.82 -8.03
CA LEU A 12 8.54 16.95 -7.15
C LEU A 12 9.83 16.81 -7.96
N SER A 13 10.45 17.94 -8.29
CA SER A 13 11.77 17.98 -8.91
C SER A 13 12.87 17.77 -7.87
N ASN A 14 13.95 17.08 -8.25
CA ASN A 14 15.10 16.77 -7.38
C ASN A 14 14.74 15.98 -6.10
N PHE A 15 13.66 15.20 -6.13
CA PHE A 15 13.27 14.33 -5.03
C PHE A 15 13.92 12.96 -5.15
N GLN A 16 14.50 12.45 -4.06
CA GLN A 16 15.23 11.17 -4.03
C GLN A 16 14.26 9.98 -3.86
N TRP A 17 13.58 9.61 -4.93
CA TRP A 17 12.66 8.46 -4.95
C TRP A 17 13.32 7.13 -4.59
N SER A 18 14.63 6.99 -4.81
CA SER A 18 15.41 5.81 -4.39
C SER A 18 15.48 5.59 -2.89
N SER A 19 15.22 6.63 -2.08
CA SER A 19 15.17 6.52 -0.62
C SER A 19 13.75 6.28 -0.08
N VAL A 20 12.74 6.27 -0.96
CA VAL A 20 11.35 6.01 -0.57
C VAL A 20 11.06 4.53 -0.72
N HIS A 21 10.46 3.93 0.31
CA HIS A 21 9.80 2.64 0.24
C HIS A 21 8.29 2.83 0.35
N PHE A 22 7.55 2.19 -0.55
CA PHE A 22 6.10 2.33 -0.66
C PHE A 22 5.41 1.04 -0.22
N PHE A 23 4.46 1.17 0.71
CA PHE A 23 3.62 0.09 1.20
C PHE A 23 2.14 0.48 1.04
N TYR A 24 1.27 -0.52 0.91
CA TYR A 24 -0.17 -0.35 0.82
C TYR A 24 -0.80 -0.54 2.20
N CYS A 25 -1.70 0.36 2.56
CA CYS A 25 -2.51 0.22 3.78
C CYS A 25 -3.58 -0.86 3.61
N ASP A 26 -4.07 -1.05 2.38
CA ASP A 26 -4.92 -2.14 1.95
C ASP A 26 -4.79 -2.37 0.44
N GLU A 27 -5.23 -3.54 -0.01
CA GLU A 27 -5.30 -3.90 -1.43
C GLU A 27 -6.51 -4.80 -1.69
N ARG A 28 -7.03 -4.74 -2.92
CA ARG A 28 -8.11 -5.57 -3.43
C ARG A 28 -7.46 -6.78 -4.09
N LEU A 29 -7.88 -7.98 -3.70
CA LEU A 29 -7.38 -9.23 -4.30
C LEU A 29 -8.05 -9.48 -5.65
N VAL A 30 -7.65 -8.67 -6.62
CA VAL A 30 -8.03 -8.73 -8.03
C VAL A 30 -6.76 -8.66 -8.88
N PRO A 31 -6.78 -9.12 -10.14
CA PRO A 31 -5.63 -8.98 -11.03
C PRO A 31 -5.15 -7.52 -11.14
N VAL A 32 -3.86 -7.29 -11.35
CA VAL A 32 -3.30 -5.92 -11.50
C VAL A 32 -3.91 -5.11 -12.65
N THR A 33 -4.43 -5.80 -13.66
CA THR A 33 -5.12 -5.18 -14.80
C THR A 33 -6.55 -4.74 -14.47
N ASP A 34 -7.08 -5.17 -13.32
CA ASP A 34 -8.42 -4.80 -12.88
C ASP A 34 -8.47 -3.30 -12.49
N PRO A 35 -9.50 -2.55 -12.92
CA PRO A 35 -9.68 -1.15 -12.53
C PRO A 35 -9.72 -0.88 -11.02
N GLU A 36 -10.03 -1.89 -10.20
CA GLU A 36 -10.09 -1.79 -8.74
C GLU A 36 -8.75 -2.09 -8.03
N SER A 37 -7.73 -2.56 -8.77
CA SER A 37 -6.39 -2.79 -8.22
C SER A 37 -5.75 -1.47 -7.78
N THR A 38 -5.39 -1.39 -6.50
CA THR A 38 -4.72 -0.21 -5.93
C THR A 38 -3.32 -0.08 -6.51
N HIS A 39 -2.57 -1.19 -6.57
CA HIS A 39 -1.27 -1.28 -7.23
C HIS A 39 -1.36 -0.89 -8.70
N GLY A 40 -2.31 -1.45 -9.47
CA GLY A 40 -2.50 -1.10 -10.88
C GLY A 40 -2.77 0.39 -11.09
N LEU A 41 -3.57 1.00 -10.22
CA LEU A 41 -3.81 2.45 -10.23
C LEU A 41 -2.56 3.26 -9.89
N TYR A 42 -1.77 2.88 -8.89
CA TYR A 42 -0.52 3.59 -8.59
C TYR A 42 0.57 3.36 -9.64
N GLU A 43 0.61 2.21 -10.30
CA GLU A 43 1.52 1.96 -11.41
C GLU A 43 1.23 2.93 -12.57
N LYS A 44 -0.04 2.99 -12.98
CA LYS A 44 -0.50 3.91 -14.03
C LYS A 44 -0.36 5.37 -13.63
N GLU A 45 -0.71 5.72 -12.40
CA GLU A 45 -0.81 7.11 -11.98
C GLU A 45 0.45 7.64 -11.28
N LEU A 46 1.43 6.83 -10.89
CA LEU A 46 2.61 7.34 -10.17
C LEU A 46 3.89 6.67 -10.63
N PHE A 47 4.02 5.37 -10.41
CA PHE A 47 5.32 4.68 -10.52
C PHE A 47 5.87 4.66 -11.95
N SER A 48 5.01 4.72 -12.97
CA SER A 48 5.44 4.89 -14.38
C SER A 48 5.91 6.30 -14.72
N HIS A 49 5.82 7.26 -13.80
CA HIS A 49 6.15 8.68 -13.98
C HIS A 49 7.25 9.20 -13.04
N ILE A 50 7.79 8.34 -12.17
CA ILE A 50 8.83 8.70 -11.21
C ILE A 50 9.92 7.63 -11.18
N ASP A 51 11.14 8.01 -10.80
CA ASP A 51 12.30 7.12 -10.76
C ASP A 51 12.40 6.38 -9.41
N ILE A 52 11.35 5.66 -9.03
CA ILE A 52 11.36 4.80 -7.84
C ILE A 52 11.88 3.39 -8.21
N PRO A 53 12.85 2.83 -7.47
CA PRO A 53 13.28 1.45 -7.65
C PRO A 53 12.10 0.48 -7.44
N ARG A 54 12.01 -0.56 -8.26
CA ARG A 54 10.86 -1.48 -8.23
C ARG A 54 10.86 -2.35 -6.97
N GLU A 55 12.04 -2.68 -6.48
CA GLU A 55 12.29 -3.30 -5.19
C GLU A 55 11.83 -2.47 -3.98
N ASN A 56 11.61 -1.16 -4.17
CA ASN A 56 11.09 -0.28 -3.13
C ASN A 56 9.55 -0.23 -3.09
N ILE A 57 8.87 -0.85 -4.06
CA ILE A 57 7.40 -0.94 -4.09
C ILE A 57 7.02 -2.31 -3.54
N HIS A 58 6.54 -2.34 -2.29
CA HIS A 58 6.13 -3.56 -1.61
C HIS A 58 4.64 -3.80 -1.84
N SER A 59 4.29 -4.61 -2.85
CA SER A 59 2.91 -4.95 -3.22
C SER A 59 2.41 -6.23 -2.55
N VAL A 60 1.08 -6.38 -2.48
CA VAL A 60 0.41 -7.61 -2.03
C VAL A 60 0.37 -8.60 -3.19
N ASP A 61 0.72 -9.87 -2.96
CA ASP A 61 0.56 -10.92 -3.97
C ASP A 61 -0.91 -11.29 -4.13
N THR A 62 -1.54 -10.77 -5.19
CA THR A 62 -2.95 -11.00 -5.50
C THR A 62 -3.25 -12.37 -6.11
N SER A 63 -2.22 -13.21 -6.32
CA SER A 63 -2.41 -14.60 -6.79
C SER A 63 -2.71 -15.57 -5.64
N LEU A 64 -2.42 -15.18 -4.40
CA LEU A 64 -2.67 -15.96 -3.19
C LEU A 64 -4.10 -15.78 -2.67
N SER A 65 -4.54 -16.69 -1.80
CA SER A 65 -5.77 -16.47 -1.03
C SER A 65 -5.59 -15.32 -0.02
N ALA A 66 -6.69 -14.72 0.45
CA ALA A 66 -6.60 -13.57 1.35
C ALA A 66 -5.79 -13.80 2.64
N PRO A 67 -5.95 -14.93 3.35
CA PRO A 67 -5.12 -15.20 4.52
C PRO A 67 -3.64 -15.39 4.18
N GLU A 68 -3.33 -16.04 3.06
CA GLU A 68 -1.96 -16.29 2.62
C GLU A 68 -1.28 -14.98 2.18
N ALA A 69 -1.97 -14.15 1.41
CA ALA A 69 -1.51 -12.83 0.99
C ALA A 69 -1.24 -11.92 2.21
N ALA A 70 -2.11 -11.96 3.23
CA ALA A 70 -1.90 -11.20 4.46
C ALA A 70 -0.62 -11.65 5.21
N VAL A 71 -0.40 -12.95 5.32
CA VAL A 71 0.80 -13.51 5.97
C VAL A 71 2.07 -13.20 5.17
N ASP A 72 2.01 -13.31 3.85
CA ASP A 72 3.13 -12.98 2.97
C ASP A 72 3.50 -11.49 3.07
N TYR A 73 2.51 -10.61 2.96
CA TYR A 73 2.70 -9.17 3.05
C TYR A 73 3.24 -8.74 4.43
N GLN A 74 2.74 -9.33 5.50
CA GLN A 74 3.25 -9.11 6.85
C GLN A 74 4.73 -9.51 6.96
N LYS A 75 5.14 -10.65 6.39
CA LYS A 75 6.54 -11.09 6.40
C LYS A 75 7.43 -10.11 5.64
N ALA A 76 7.03 -9.69 4.45
CA ALA A 76 7.77 -8.71 3.66
C ALA A 76 7.98 -7.40 4.44
N MET A 77 6.92 -6.91 5.08
CA MET A 77 6.95 -5.72 5.92
C MET A 77 7.90 -5.90 7.12
N LEU A 78 7.76 -6.96 7.91
CA LEU A 78 8.63 -7.22 9.06
C LEU A 78 10.10 -7.38 8.69
N ASN A 79 10.39 -8.02 7.55
CA ASN A 79 11.74 -8.17 7.02
C ASN A 79 12.35 -6.81 6.65
N HIS A 80 11.60 -5.93 6.01
CA HIS A 80 12.07 -4.59 5.66
C HIS A 80 12.38 -3.75 6.90
N PHE A 81 11.46 -3.73 7.87
CA PHE A 81 11.64 -2.93 9.10
C PHE A 81 12.59 -3.58 10.11
N GLY A 82 13.00 -4.85 9.91
CA GLY A 82 13.90 -5.57 10.81
C GLY A 82 13.30 -5.83 12.21
N VAL A 83 11.98 -5.96 12.29
CA VAL A 83 11.25 -6.05 13.58
C VAL A 83 11.02 -7.51 13.95
N GLN A 84 11.67 -7.98 15.02
CA GLN A 84 11.39 -9.29 15.62
C GLN A 84 10.32 -9.22 16.72
N HIS A 85 10.24 -8.09 17.42
CA HIS A 85 9.27 -7.84 18.50
C HIS A 85 8.75 -6.40 18.37
N GLY A 86 7.44 -6.21 18.35
CA GLY A 86 6.79 -4.91 18.15
C GLY A 86 6.13 -4.75 16.78
N PHE A 87 5.79 -3.50 16.41
CA PHE A 87 5.13 -3.17 15.15
C PHE A 87 6.05 -2.32 14.25
N PRO A 88 5.97 -2.47 12.92
CA PRO A 88 6.55 -1.54 11.97
C PRO A 88 6.17 -0.09 12.28
N CYS A 89 7.14 0.83 12.21
CA CYS A 89 6.91 2.26 12.40
C CYS A 89 7.08 2.96 11.05
N PHE A 90 5.97 3.46 10.50
CA PHE A 90 5.95 4.19 9.24
C PHE A 90 6.16 5.69 9.45
N ASP A 91 6.90 6.34 8.56
CA ASP A 91 7.05 7.81 8.56
C ASP A 91 5.73 8.53 8.23
N LEU A 92 4.91 7.93 7.36
CA LEU A 92 3.66 8.50 6.87
C LEU A 92 2.66 7.39 6.51
N LEU A 93 1.41 7.56 6.96
CA LEU A 93 0.26 6.76 6.52
C LEU A 93 -0.74 7.67 5.79
N LEU A 94 -1.02 7.34 4.54
CA LEU A 94 -2.02 8.05 3.72
C LEU A 94 -3.33 7.28 3.74
N LEU A 95 -4.27 7.73 4.57
CA LEU A 95 -5.53 7.05 4.82
C LEU A 95 -6.70 7.75 4.13
N GLY A 96 -7.58 6.95 3.54
CA GLY A 96 -8.92 7.38 3.15
C GLY A 96 -9.91 7.14 4.29
N ILE A 97 -11.01 7.88 4.28
CA ILE A 97 -12.18 7.61 5.12
C ILE A 97 -13.40 7.39 4.25
N GLY A 98 -14.05 6.24 4.45
CA GLY A 98 -15.32 5.90 3.82
C GLY A 98 -16.50 6.68 4.42
N PRO A 99 -17.65 6.74 3.74
CA PRO A 99 -18.83 7.45 4.24
C PRO A 99 -19.44 6.83 5.51
N ASP A 100 -19.15 5.57 5.79
CA ASP A 100 -19.48 4.83 7.01
C ASP A 100 -18.39 4.94 8.10
N GLY A 101 -17.31 5.68 7.83
CA GLY A 101 -16.18 5.86 8.73
C GLY A 101 -15.10 4.78 8.65
N HIS A 102 -15.18 3.80 7.73
CA HIS A 102 -14.10 2.83 7.56
C HIS A 102 -12.82 3.51 7.04
N THR A 103 -11.67 2.93 7.39
CA THR A 103 -10.38 3.24 6.75
C THR A 103 -9.71 1.94 6.34
N CYS A 104 -8.84 1.98 5.34
CA CYS A 104 -8.30 0.76 4.72
C CYS A 104 -9.47 -0.18 4.37
N SER A 105 -9.32 -1.47 4.64
CA SER A 105 -10.42 -2.45 4.63
C SER A 105 -10.91 -2.80 6.04
N LEU A 106 -10.87 -1.85 6.98
CA LEU A 106 -11.29 -1.99 8.37
C LEU A 106 -12.67 -1.36 8.60
N PHE A 107 -13.71 -2.18 8.48
CA PHE A 107 -15.10 -1.73 8.53
C PHE A 107 -15.68 -1.67 9.95
N PRO A 108 -16.55 -0.69 10.25
CA PRO A 108 -17.27 -0.64 11.52
C PRO A 108 -17.96 -1.96 11.87
N ASN A 109 -17.90 -2.36 13.15
CA ASN A 109 -18.50 -3.58 13.70
C ASN A 109 -17.94 -4.93 13.18
N HIS A 110 -16.95 -4.90 12.29
CA HIS A 110 -16.30 -6.12 11.81
C HIS A 110 -15.56 -6.83 12.94
N THR A 111 -15.57 -8.17 12.95
CA THR A 111 -14.98 -8.98 14.03
C THR A 111 -13.49 -8.69 14.26
N LEU A 112 -12.75 -8.32 13.20
CA LEU A 112 -11.32 -7.94 13.31
C LEU A 112 -11.05 -6.70 14.17
N LEU A 113 -12.06 -5.84 14.38
CA LEU A 113 -11.92 -4.63 15.18
C LEU A 113 -12.47 -4.79 16.61
N ARG A 114 -12.89 -5.99 16.99
CA ARG A 114 -13.32 -6.26 18.37
C ARG A 114 -12.06 -6.48 19.22
N VAL A 115 -11.87 -5.63 20.21
CA VAL A 115 -10.77 -5.67 21.20
C VAL A 115 -11.19 -6.49 22.41
#